data_AF-A0A7V3H5S0-F1
#
_entry.id   AF-A0A7V3H5S0-F1
#
_cell.length_a   1.000
_cell.length_b   1.000
_cell.length_c   1.000
_cell.angle_alpha   90.00
_cell.angle_beta   90.00
_cell.angle_gamma   90.00
#
_symmetry.space_group_name_H-M   'P 1'
#
loop_
_entity.id
_entity.type
_entity.pdbx_description
1 polymer ?
#
loop_
_entity_poly.entity_id
_entity_poly.type
_entity_poly.pdbx_seq_one_letter_code
_entity_poly.pdbx_strand_id
1 'polypeptide(L)'
;MAKRTKAKRGPKPKFLDVACPNPRCKHRGKTGLGNVVSNGTYRTRSTGQARLFLCRACGKAFSSRTGTAFFGLRTPKRTILLGLRLLAEGLGLRGAARVLEVKLDTVRGWLALAARHG
;
A
#
# COMPACT_ATOMS: atom_id res chain seq x y z
N MET A 1 27.30 -25.72 23.51
CA MET A 1 26.45 -24.90 22.61
C MET A 1 25.21 -24.45 23.37
N ALA A 2 25.07 -23.15 23.69
CA ALA A 2 23.92 -22.65 24.45
C ALA A 2 22.66 -22.59 23.57
N LYS A 3 21.60 -23.28 23.98
CA LYS A 3 20.29 -23.26 23.31
C LYS A 3 19.65 -21.88 23.52
N ARG A 4 19.50 -21.07 22.44
CA ARG A 4 18.69 -19.83 22.48
C ARG A 4 17.25 -20.19 22.86
N THR A 5 16.83 -19.82 24.06
CA THR A 5 15.43 -19.90 24.50
C THR A 5 14.58 -18.96 23.65
N LYS A 6 13.55 -19.49 22.98
CA LYS A 6 12.60 -18.68 22.21
C LYS A 6 11.78 -17.85 23.20
N ALA A 7 11.93 -16.53 23.15
CA ALA A 7 11.08 -15.61 23.91
C ALA A 7 9.59 -15.87 23.59
N LYS A 8 8.74 -15.79 24.62
CA LYS A 8 7.28 -15.91 24.46
C LYS A 8 6.81 -14.79 23.51
N ARG A 9 6.02 -15.13 22.49
CA ARG A 9 5.45 -14.11 21.59
C ARG A 9 4.45 -13.27 22.40
N GLY A 10 4.55 -11.95 22.30
CA GLY A 10 3.56 -11.03 22.87
C GLY A 10 2.16 -11.23 22.28
N PRO A 11 1.13 -10.60 22.86
CA PRO A 11 -0.24 -10.67 22.37
C PRO A 11 -0.33 -10.28 20.90
N LYS A 12 -1.19 -10.99 20.14
CA LYS A 12 -1.37 -10.71 18.71
C LYS A 12 -1.94 -9.29 18.52
N PRO A 13 -1.37 -8.47 17.63
CA PRO A 13 -1.91 -7.15 17.33
C PRO A 13 -3.32 -7.26 16.75
N LYS A 14 -4.21 -6.37 17.19
CA LYS A 14 -5.57 -6.20 16.67
C LYS A 14 -5.58 -5.09 15.62
N PHE A 15 -6.26 -5.30 14.50
CA PHE A 15 -6.39 -4.32 13.41
C PHE A 15 -7.83 -3.83 13.36
N LEU A 16 -8.16 -2.89 14.25
CA LEU A 16 -9.52 -2.37 14.38
C LEU A 16 -9.81 -1.25 13.37
N ASP A 17 -8.78 -0.58 12.87
CA ASP A 17 -8.81 0.49 11.88
C ASP A 17 -8.84 -0.02 10.42
N VAL A 18 -8.68 -1.34 10.20
CA VAL A 18 -8.60 -1.93 8.86
C VAL A 18 -9.92 -2.56 8.45
N ALA A 19 -10.48 -2.11 7.34
CA ALA A 19 -11.69 -2.66 6.75
C ALA A 19 -11.41 -3.69 5.65
N CYS A 20 -12.35 -4.62 5.43
CA CYS A 20 -12.26 -5.55 4.31
C CYS A 20 -12.59 -4.83 2.98
N PRO A 21 -11.72 -4.91 1.95
CA PRO A 21 -11.97 -4.29 0.65
C PRO A 21 -12.82 -5.16 -0.29
N ASN A 22 -13.25 -6.35 0.12
CA ASN A 22 -14.00 -7.26 -0.74
C ASN A 22 -15.43 -6.76 -0.97
N PRO A 23 -15.85 -6.43 -2.22
CA PRO A 23 -17.21 -6.00 -2.50
C PRO A 23 -18.28 -7.00 -2.07
N ARG A 24 -17.96 -8.30 -2.11
CA ARG A 24 -18.87 -9.41 -1.79
C ARG A 24 -18.87 -9.79 -0.30
N CYS A 25 -18.15 -9.07 0.56
CA CYS A 25 -18.11 -9.39 1.99
C CYS A 25 -19.21 -8.65 2.75
N LYS A 26 -19.91 -9.36 3.64
CA LYS A 26 -20.87 -8.78 4.60
C LYS A 26 -20.31 -7.68 5.50
N HIS A 27 -18.99 -7.65 5.69
CA HIS A 27 -18.26 -6.66 6.48
C HIS A 27 -17.38 -5.75 5.62
N ARG A 28 -17.71 -5.58 4.34
CA ARG A 28 -17.03 -4.63 3.45
C ARG A 28 -17.06 -3.23 4.07
N GLY A 29 -15.90 -2.56 4.09
CA GLY A 29 -15.80 -1.16 4.53
C GLY A 29 -16.02 -0.90 6.03
N LYS A 30 -16.41 -1.91 6.81
CA LYS A 30 -16.65 -1.78 8.26
C LYS A 30 -15.35 -2.02 9.04
N THR A 31 -15.04 -1.11 9.97
CA THR A 31 -13.93 -1.18 10.92
C THR A 31 -14.44 -1.64 12.30
N GLY A 32 -13.55 -1.91 13.25
CA GLY A 32 -13.89 -2.24 14.64
C GLY A 32 -14.39 -3.67 14.91
N LEU A 33 -14.69 -4.44 13.86
CA LEU A 33 -15.30 -5.77 13.98
C LEU A 33 -14.31 -6.90 14.33
N GLY A 34 -13.01 -6.64 14.36
CA GLY A 34 -11.98 -7.65 14.68
C GLY A 34 -11.88 -8.80 13.67
N ASN A 35 -12.56 -8.71 12.53
CA ASN A 35 -12.56 -9.73 11.47
C ASN A 35 -11.27 -9.71 10.63
N VAL A 36 -10.48 -8.64 10.69
CA VAL A 36 -9.22 -8.50 9.97
C VAL A 36 -8.04 -8.85 10.87
N VAL A 37 -7.18 -9.76 10.41
CA VAL A 37 -5.98 -10.21 11.14
C VAL A 37 -4.73 -10.06 10.28
N SER A 38 -3.55 -9.99 10.93
CA SER A 38 -2.27 -10.04 10.21
C SER A 38 -2.08 -11.41 9.55
N ASN A 39 -1.66 -11.40 8.29
CA ASN A 39 -1.29 -12.56 7.50
C ASN A 39 0.18 -12.47 7.03
N GLY A 40 1.03 -11.84 7.85
CA GLY A 40 2.45 -11.65 7.56
C GLY A 40 2.79 -10.30 6.94
N THR A 41 4.01 -10.20 6.43
CA THR A 41 4.54 -8.99 5.80
C THR A 41 5.45 -9.36 4.65
N TYR A 42 5.51 -8.53 3.62
CA TYR A 42 6.45 -8.69 2.49
C TYR A 42 7.22 -7.39 2.26
N ARG A 43 8.44 -7.50 1.72
CA ARG A 43 9.24 -6.33 1.36
C ARG A 43 8.75 -5.73 0.04
N THR A 44 8.70 -4.42 -0.01
CA THR A 44 8.40 -3.68 -1.25
C THR A 44 9.49 -2.66 -1.51
N ARG A 45 9.86 -2.47 -2.78
CA ARG A 45 10.79 -1.40 -3.17
C ARG A 45 10.20 -0.01 -2.90
N SER A 46 8.87 0.10 -2.82
CA SER A 46 8.18 1.37 -2.73
C SER A 46 8.07 1.94 -1.31
N THR A 47 7.81 1.08 -0.32
CA THR A 47 7.55 1.45 1.09
C THR A 47 8.40 0.67 2.09
N GLY A 48 9.37 -0.14 1.62
CA GLY A 48 10.21 -1.00 2.46
C GLY A 48 9.50 -2.28 2.87
N GLN A 49 8.47 -2.17 3.70
CA GLN A 49 7.68 -3.31 4.19
C GLN A 49 6.19 -3.03 4.09
N ALA A 50 5.44 -3.99 3.55
CA ALA A 50 3.99 -3.96 3.48
C ALA A 50 3.41 -5.10 4.30
N ARG A 51 2.40 -4.80 5.11
CA ARG A 51 1.64 -5.79 5.87
C ARG A 51 0.60 -6.47 4.98
N LEU A 52 0.41 -7.77 5.17
CA LEU A 52 -0.68 -8.54 4.61
C LEU A 52 -1.74 -8.76 5.70
N PHE A 53 -2.98 -8.72 5.28
CA PHE A 53 -4.16 -8.91 6.09
C PHE A 53 -4.98 -10.06 5.52
N LEU A 54 -5.74 -10.71 6.40
CA LEU A 54 -6.73 -11.71 6.06
C LEU A 54 -8.05 -11.34 6.73
N CYS A 55 -9.12 -11.23 5.93
CA CYS A 55 -10.47 -11.12 6.47
C CYS A 55 -11.00 -12.51 6.81
N ARG A 56 -11.15 -12.83 8.10
CA ARG A 56 -11.68 -14.12 8.55
C ARG A 56 -13.15 -14.34 8.18
N ALA A 57 -13.89 -13.28 7.89
CA ALA A 57 -15.30 -13.40 7.52
C ALA A 57 -15.54 -13.81 6.05
N CYS A 58 -14.59 -13.58 5.15
CA CYS A 58 -14.73 -13.93 3.73
C CYS A 58 -13.50 -14.59 3.11
N GLY A 59 -12.44 -14.85 3.89
CA GLY A 59 -11.20 -15.46 3.42
C GLY A 59 -10.31 -14.58 2.54
N LYS A 60 -10.72 -13.35 2.19
CA LYS A 60 -9.91 -12.49 1.30
C LYS A 60 -8.62 -12.05 1.99
N ALA A 61 -7.49 -12.37 1.37
CA ALA A 61 -6.20 -11.77 1.68
C ALA A 61 -6.03 -10.44 0.94
N PHE A 62 -5.47 -9.43 1.61
CA PHE A 62 -5.21 -8.13 1.02
C PHE A 62 -4.03 -7.45 1.71
N SER A 63 -3.36 -6.53 1.04
CA SER A 63 -2.25 -5.78 1.65
C SER A 63 -2.70 -4.48 2.30
N SER A 64 -1.90 -3.95 3.21
CA SER A 64 -1.99 -2.58 3.74
C SER A 64 -1.99 -1.48 2.68
N ARG A 65 -1.51 -1.76 1.46
CA ARG A 65 -1.55 -0.83 0.34
C ARG A 65 -2.84 -0.94 -0.48
N THR A 66 -3.67 -1.96 -0.24
CA THR A 66 -4.88 -2.21 -1.03
C THR A 66 -5.84 -1.06 -0.86
N GLY A 67 -6.36 -0.51 -1.97
CA GLY A 67 -7.25 0.65 -1.95
C GLY A 67 -6.55 1.99 -1.78
N THR A 68 -5.21 2.03 -1.71
CA THR A 68 -4.44 3.29 -1.75
C THR A 68 -4.06 3.63 -3.18
N ALA A 69 -3.85 4.92 -3.47
CA ALA A 69 -3.30 5.41 -4.74
C ALA A 69 -1.87 4.89 -5.05
N PHE A 70 -1.24 4.14 -4.14
CA PHE A 70 0.07 3.52 -4.34
C PHE A 70 -0.01 2.00 -4.55
N PHE A 71 -1.21 1.43 -4.59
CA PHE A 71 -1.39 0.00 -4.83
C PHE A 71 -0.91 -0.39 -6.24
N GLY A 72 -0.15 -1.49 -6.33
CA GLY A 72 0.38 -1.98 -7.63
C GLY A 72 1.60 -1.23 -8.17
N LEU A 73 1.95 -0.07 -7.60
CA LEU A 73 3.13 0.69 -8.04
C LEU A 73 4.42 0.08 -7.48
N ARG A 74 5.41 -0.05 -8.37
CA ARG A 74 6.78 -0.49 -8.02
C ARG A 74 7.69 0.69 -7.66
N THR A 75 7.39 1.87 -8.20
CA THR A 75 8.15 3.10 -7.94
C THR A 75 8.02 3.51 -6.46
N PRO A 76 9.11 3.97 -5.83
CA PRO A 76 9.06 4.60 -4.51
C PRO A 76 8.01 5.69 -4.39
N LYS A 77 7.28 5.68 -3.27
CA LYS A 77 6.24 6.69 -2.96
C LYS A 77 6.80 8.11 -3.08
N ARG A 78 8.04 8.32 -2.62
CA ARG A 78 8.73 9.62 -2.68
C ARG A 78 8.91 10.12 -4.11
N THR A 79 9.35 9.25 -5.03
CA THR A 79 9.54 9.60 -6.45
C THR A 79 8.21 9.95 -7.13
N ILE A 80 7.14 9.21 -6.81
CA ILE A 80 5.80 9.49 -7.36
C ILE A 80 5.31 10.86 -6.89
N LEU A 81 5.38 11.12 -5.58
CA LEU A 81 4.98 12.40 -5.00
C LEU A 81 5.82 13.56 -5.54
N LEU A 82 7.12 13.36 -5.72
CA LEU A 82 7.98 14.36 -6.34
C LEU A 82 7.56 14.63 -7.80
N GLY A 83 7.26 13.59 -8.58
CA GLY A 83 6.75 13.74 -9.94
C GLY A 83 5.45 14.52 -10.01
N LEU A 84 4.48 14.18 -9.16
CA LEU A 84 3.21 14.92 -9.08
C LEU A 84 3.42 16.38 -8.66
N ARG A 85 4.34 16.63 -7.72
CA ARG A 85 4.71 18.00 -7.33
C ARG A 85 5.32 18.77 -8.49
N LEU A 86 6.28 18.20 -9.22
CA LEU A 86 6.88 18.85 -10.40
C LEU A 86 5.81 19.26 -11.42
N LEU A 87 4.79 18.42 -11.65
CA LEU A 87 3.67 18.77 -12.51
C LEU A 87 2.83 19.92 -11.94
N ALA A 88 2.58 19.93 -10.64
CA ALA A 88 1.83 21.00 -9.96
C ALA A 88 2.58 22.35 -9.98
N GLU A 89 3.91 22.32 -9.95
CA GLU A 89 4.80 23.51 -10.09
C GLU A 89 4.93 23.96 -11.56
N GLY A 90 4.20 23.33 -12.50
CA GLY A 90 4.13 23.76 -13.89
C GLY A 90 5.11 23.08 -14.85
N LEU A 91 5.91 22.09 -14.40
CA LEU A 91 6.70 21.31 -15.36
C LEU A 91 5.77 20.44 -16.22
N GLY A 92 5.98 20.50 -17.54
CA GLY A 92 5.32 19.57 -18.44
C GLY A 92 5.73 18.12 -18.18
N LEU A 93 4.89 17.16 -18.59
CA LEU A 93 5.11 15.72 -18.39
C LEU A 93 6.51 15.24 -18.83
N ARG A 94 7.01 15.73 -19.97
CA ARG A 94 8.35 15.40 -20.49
C ARG A 94 9.47 16.03 -19.64
N GLY A 95 9.23 17.20 -19.05
CA GLY A 95 10.16 17.83 -18.12
C GLY A 95 10.30 17.01 -16.84
N ALA A 96 9.18 16.67 -16.21
CA ALA A 96 9.17 15.83 -15.02
C ALA A 96 9.80 14.44 -15.28
N ALA A 97 9.52 13.83 -16.44
CA ALA A 97 10.11 12.55 -16.83
C ALA A 97 11.64 12.61 -16.93
N ARG A 98 12.19 13.69 -17.51
CA ARG A 98 13.65 13.91 -17.59
C ARG A 98 14.26 14.13 -16.22
N VAL A 99 13.68 15.01 -15.39
CA VAL A 99 14.18 15.30 -14.03
C VAL A 99 14.23 14.05 -13.16
N LEU A 100 13.26 13.15 -13.32
CA LEU A 100 13.16 11.93 -12.53
C LEU A 100 13.79 10.69 -13.18
N GLU A 101 14.35 10.84 -14.39
CA GLU A 101 14.94 9.74 -15.17
C GLU A 101 13.98 8.55 -15.35
N VAL A 102 12.70 8.83 -15.59
CA VAL A 102 11.67 7.80 -15.85
C VAL A 102 11.05 7.98 -17.22
N LYS A 103 10.45 6.90 -17.74
CA LYS A 103 9.67 6.97 -18.98
C LYS A 103 8.49 7.94 -18.81
N LEU A 104 8.18 8.70 -19.86
CA LEU A 104 7.03 9.61 -19.93
C LEU A 104 5.71 8.92 -19.53
N ASP A 105 5.50 7.69 -20.01
CA ASP A 105 4.28 6.92 -19.72
C ASP A 105 4.15 6.56 -18.24
N THR A 106 5.27 6.43 -17.53
CA THR A 106 5.27 6.24 -16.07
C THR A 106 4.69 7.47 -15.37
N VAL A 107 5.12 8.68 -15.77
CA VAL A 107 4.60 9.95 -15.21
C VAL A 107 3.13 10.14 -15.56
N ARG A 108 2.73 9.84 -16.81
CA ARG A 108 1.31 9.83 -17.22
C ARG A 108 0.48 8.88 -16.37
N GLY A 109 0.99 7.67 -16.11
CA GLY A 109 0.33 6.69 -15.25
C GLY A 109 0.13 7.19 -13.83
N TRP A 110 1.11 7.91 -13.26
CA TRP A 110 0.95 8.54 -11.94
C TRP A 110 -0.10 9.64 -11.94
N LEU A 111 -0.12 10.50 -12.96
CA LEU A 111 -1.13 11.56 -13.08
C LEU A 111 -2.54 10.97 -13.20
N ALA A 112 -2.73 9.97 -14.06
CA ALA A 112 -4.02 9.30 -14.22
C ALA A 112 -4.48 8.61 -12.92
N LEU A 113 -3.56 8.05 -12.15
CA LEU A 113 -3.87 7.44 -10.86
C LEU A 113 -4.19 8.48 -9.79
N ALA A 114 -3.47 9.61 -9.76
CA ALA A 114 -3.75 10.73 -8.88
C ALA A 114 -5.15 11.30 -9.17
N ALA A 115 -5.52 11.50 -10.43
CA ALA A 115 -6.85 12.00 -10.81
C ALA A 115 -8.02 11.08 -10.38
N ARG A 116 -7.77 9.77 -10.16
CA ARG A 116 -8.79 8.82 -9.68
C ARG A 116 -8.93 8.77 -8.15
N HIS A 117 -7.96 9.29 -7.41
CA HIS A 117 -7.87 9.16 -5.95
C HIS A 117 -7.64 10.49 -5.23
N GLY A 118 -7.58 11.60 -5.98
CA GLY A 118 -7.46 12.96 -5.48
C GLY A 118 -8.82 13.63 -5.31
#